data_AF-R0HKR5-F1
#
_entry.id   AF-R0HKR5-F1
#
_cell.length_a   1.000
_cell.length_b   1.000
_cell.length_c   1.000
_cell.angle_alpha   90.00
_cell.angle_beta   90.00
_cell.angle_gamma   90.00
#
_symmetry.space_group_name_H-M   'P 1'
#
loop_
_entity.id
_entity.type
_entity.pdbx_description
1 polymer ?
#
loop_
_entity_poly.entity_id
_entity_poly.type
_entity_poly.pdbx_seq_one_letter_code
_entity_poly.pdbx_strand_id
1 'polypeptide(L)' 'MSDSTPAAYIHMVQHMIEICLGLNMSKEECMEALSKSTGNINPIITSTVWNELVKENKDFFEKYEEKLMKK' A
#
# COMPACT_ATOMS: atom_id res chain seq x y z
N MET A 1 -22.75 -7.31 15.79
CA MET A 1 -22.90 -5.98 15.16
C MET A 1 -21.65 -5.77 14.32
N SER A 2 -21.82 -5.51 13.04
CA SER A 2 -20.74 -5.43 12.05
C SER A 2 -19.96 -4.14 12.25
N ASP A 3 -18.82 -4.22 12.92
CA ASP A 3 -17.84 -3.13 13.07
C ASP A 3 -17.14 -2.86 11.73
N SER A 4 -17.90 -2.44 10.72
CA SER A 4 -17.36 -1.85 9.50
C SER A 4 -16.91 -0.42 9.78
N THR A 5 -15.96 -0.27 10.70
CA THR A 5 -15.39 1.04 11.04
C THR A 5 -14.37 1.45 9.96
N PRO A 6 -14.30 2.74 9.59
CA PRO A 6 -13.29 3.24 8.64
C PRO A 6 -11.85 2.85 9.01
N ALA A 7 -11.57 2.69 10.31
CA ALA A 7 -10.27 2.22 10.79
C ALA A 7 -9.93 0.80 10.32
N ALA A 8 -10.88 -0.14 10.37
CA ALA A 8 -10.65 -1.51 9.91
C ALA A 8 -10.30 -1.56 8.42
N TYR A 9 -10.93 -0.70 7.61
CA TYR A 9 -10.63 -0.59 6.19
C TYR A 9 -9.23 -0.02 5.93
N ILE A 10 -8.83 1.02 6.67
CA ILE A 10 -7.48 1.62 6.56
C ILE A 10 -6.42 0.60 6.96
N HIS A 11 -6.61 -0.14 8.06
CA HIS A 11 -5.69 -1.19 8.48
C HIS A 11 -5.59 -2.32 7.46
N MET A 12 -6.71 -2.71 6.82
CA MET A 12 -6.69 -3.69 5.75
C MET A 12 -5.87 -3.20 4.56
N VAL A 13 -6.05 -1.95 4.13
CA VAL A 13 -5.27 -1.35 3.04
C VAL A 13 -3.79 -1.24 3.40
N GLN A 14 -3.46 -0.82 4.63
CA GLN A 14 -2.09 -0.76 5.12
C GLN A 14 -1.43 -2.14 5.07
N HIS A 15 -2.10 -3.17 5.58
CA HIS A 15 -1.57 -4.54 5.57
C HIS A 15 -1.27 -5.03 4.14
N MET A 16 -2.14 -4.71 3.19
CA MET A 16 -1.90 -5.05 1.79
C MET A 16 -0.69 -4.31 1.21
N ILE A 17 -0.51 -3.03 1.55
CA ILE A 17 0.67 -2.25 1.16
C ILE A 17 1.94 -2.89 1.72
N GLU A 18 1.94 -3.32 2.98
CA GLU A 18 3.07 -4.03 3.59
C GLU A 18 3.43 -5.32 2.84
N ILE A 19 2.42 -6.08 2.39
CA ILE A 19 2.63 -7.27 1.55
C ILE A 19 3.26 -6.87 0.20
N CYS A 20 2.76 -5.82 -0.46
CA CYS A 20 3.34 -5.33 -1.72
C CYS A 20 4.82 -4.94 -1.54
N LEU A 21 5.15 -4.27 -0.44
CA LEU A 21 6.52 -3.89 -0.10
C LEU A 21 7.40 -5.12 0.11
N GLY A 22 6.89 -6.16 0.78
CA GLY A 22 7.58 -7.44 0.93
C GLY A 22 7.84 -8.17 -0.40
N LEU A 23 6.97 -7.97 -1.39
CA LEU A 23 7.11 -8.54 -2.73
C LEU A 23 8.01 -7.72 -3.66
N ASN A 24 8.61 -6.63 -3.17
CA ASN A 24 9.37 -5.66 -3.98
C ASN A 24 8.54 -5.16 -5.18
N MET A 25 7.29 -4.75 -4.94
CA MET A 25 6.41 -4.13 -5.93
C MET A 25 6.47 -2.60 -5.86
N SER A 26 6.34 -1.94 -7.01
CA SER A 26 6.15 -0.47 -7.06
C SER A 26 4.75 -0.08 -6.56
N LYS A 27 4.54 1.23 -6.35
CA LYS A 27 3.23 1.77 -6.00
C LYS A 27 2.16 1.38 -7.04
N GLU A 28 2.50 1.50 -8.32
CA GLU A 28 1.63 1.16 -9.45
C GLU A 28 1.27 -0.31 -9.47
N GLU A 29 2.27 -1.19 -9.32
CA GLU A 29 2.06 -2.63 -9.25
C GLU A 29 1.20 -3.01 -8.04
N CYS A 30 1.43 -2.36 -6.89
CA CYS A 30 0.61 -2.58 -5.70
C CYS A 30 -0.85 -2.14 -5.91
N MET A 31 -1.08 -0.97 -6.52
CA MET A 31 -2.43 -0.51 -6.84
C MET A 31 -3.12 -1.45 -7.84
N GLU A 32 -2.41 -1.92 -8.85
CA GLU A 32 -2.95 -2.85 -9.84
C GLU A 32 -3.25 -4.21 -9.21
N ALA A 33 -2.35 -4.74 -8.39
CA ALA A 33 -2.53 -5.99 -7.65
C ALA A 33 -3.72 -5.90 -6.69
N LEU A 34 -3.90 -4.77 -6.00
CA LEU A 34 -5.02 -4.54 -5.09
C LEU A 34 -6.34 -4.36 -5.82
N SER A 35 -6.32 -3.61 -6.92
CA SER A 35 -7.49 -3.43 -7.79
C SER A 35 -7.96 -4.78 -8.36
N LYS A 36 -7.03 -5.64 -8.81
CA LYS A 36 -7.34 -6.94 -9.41
C LYS A 36 -7.64 -8.05 -8.38
N SER A 37 -6.85 -8.16 -7.31
CA SER A 37 -6.91 -9.29 -6.37
C SER A 37 -7.99 -9.15 -5.31
N THR A 38 -8.36 -7.91 -4.96
CA THR A 38 -9.33 -7.61 -3.90
C THR A 38 -10.56 -6.83 -4.38
N GLY A 39 -10.72 -6.64 -5.68
CA GLY A 39 -11.99 -6.42 -6.40
C GLY A 39 -12.92 -5.26 -5.99
N ASN A 40 -12.59 -4.47 -4.97
CA ASN A 40 -13.42 -3.38 -4.44
C ASN A 40 -12.63 -2.33 -3.63
N ILE A 41 -11.29 -2.42 -3.58
CA ILE A 41 -10.49 -1.39 -2.92
C ILE A 41 -10.35 -0.20 -3.85
N ASN A 42 -10.78 0.98 -3.40
CA ASN A 42 -10.65 2.19 -4.19
C ASN A 42 -9.16 2.56 -4.30
N PRO A 43 -8.58 2.63 -5.52
CA PRO A 43 -7.17 2.96 -5.71
C PRO A 43 -6.81 4.33 -5.12
N ILE A 44 -7.78 5.24 -5.00
CA ILE A 44 -7.60 6.52 -4.32
C ILE A 44 -7.21 6.31 -2.86
N ILE A 45 -7.88 5.41 -2.14
CA ILE A 45 -7.59 5.15 -0.72
C ILE A 45 -6.21 4.51 -0.56
N THR A 46 -5.87 3.52 -1.41
CA THR A 46 -4.52 2.94 -1.45
C THR A 46 -3.46 4.00 -1.70
N SER A 47 -3.68 4.92 -2.64
CA SER A 47 -2.74 6.01 -2.94
C SER A 47 -2.58 6.96 -1.76
N THR A 48 -3.67 7.32 -1.08
CA THR A 48 -3.63 8.17 0.12
C THR A 48 -2.85 7.50 1.24
N VAL A 49 -3.16 6.25 1.59
CA VAL A 49 -2.48 5.53 2.67
C VAL A 49 -1.00 5.32 2.33
N TRP A 50 -0.68 4.97 1.09
CA TRP A 50 0.71 4.85 0.62
C TRP A 50 1.48 6.16 0.78
N ASN A 51 0.90 7.29 0.35
CA ASN A 51 1.55 8.59 0.44
C ASN A 51 1.81 9.01 1.89
N GLU A 52 0.85 8.76 2.81
CA GLU A 52 1.06 9.03 4.23
C GLU A 52 2.15 8.11 4.82
N LEU A 53 2.18 6.82 4.45
CA LEU A 53 3.25 5.91 4.87
C LEU A 53 4.64 6.36 4.40
N VAL A 54 4.75 6.83 3.15
CA VAL A 54 5.99 7.41 2.59
C VAL A 54 6.41 8.64 3.37
N LYS A 55 5.46 9.51 3.71
CA LYS A 55 5.73 10.74 4.45
C LYS A 55 6.22 10.47 5.87
N GLU A 56 5.60 9.52 6.58
CA GLU A 56 5.98 9.12 7.94
C GLU A 56 7.28 8.29 7.96
N ASN A 57 7.57 7.53 6.89
CA ASN A 57 8.71 6.59 6.83
C ASN A 57 9.65 6.87 5.65
N LYS A 58 9.96 8.15 5.41
CA LYS A 58 10.72 8.60 4.23
C LYS A 58 12.02 7.83 4.01
N ASP A 59 12.83 7.65 5.07
CA ASP A 59 14.11 6.95 5.01
C ASP A 59 13.98 5.47 4.58
N PHE A 60 12.87 4.81 4.93
CA PHE A 60 12.59 3.44 4.50
C PHE A 60 12.26 3.41 3.01
N PHE A 61 11.38 4.31 2.56
CA PHE A 61 10.93 4.34 1.18
C PHE A 61 12.04 4.79 0.21
N GLU A 62 12.92 5.71 0.60
CA GLU A 62 14.10 6.07 -0.19
C GLU A 62 15.00 4.85 -0.44
N LYS A 63 15.33 4.08 0.61
CA LYS A 63 16.11 2.84 0.47
C LYS A 63 15.38 1.76 -0.32
N TYR A 64 14.07 1.68 -0.16
CA TYR A 64 13.24 0.72 -0.86
C TYR A 64 13.20 1.03 -2.37
N GLU A 65 13.02 2.29 -2.76
CA GLU A 65 13.07 2.73 -4.16
C GLU A 65 14.45 2.51 -4.77
N GLU A 66 15.54 2.83 -4.05
CA GLU A 66 16.89 2.49 -4.50
C GLU A 66 17.08 1.00 -4.73
N LYS A 67 16.50 0.15 -3.88
CA LYS A 67 16.53 -1.31 -4.05
C LYS A 67 15.72 -1.75 -5.26
N LEU A 68 14.55 -1.16 -5.51
CA LEU A 68 13.72 -1.45 -6.67
C LEU A 68 14.39 -1.06 -7.98
N MET A 69 15.06 0.10 -8.04
CA MET A 69 15.79 0.54 -9.24
C MET A 69 17.01 -0.32 -9.58
N LYS A 70 17.50 -1.13 -8.64
CA LYS A 70 18.62 -2.06 -8.82
C LYS A 70 18.18 -3.48 -9.20
N LYS A 71 16.87 -3.74 -9.28
CA LYS A 71 16.27 -5.02 -9.68
C LYS A 71 16.17 -5.09 -11.21
#